data_AF-A0A8I1QVJ3-F1
#
_entry.id   AF-A0A8I1QVJ3-F1
#
_cell.length_a   1.000
_cell.length_b   1.000
_cell.length_c   1.000
_cell.angle_alpha   90.00
_cell.angle_beta   90.00
_cell.angle_gamma   90.00
#
_symmetry.space_group_name_H-M   'P 1'
#
loop_
_entity.id
_entity.type
_entity.pdbx_description
1 polymer ?
#
loop_
_entity_poly.entity_id
_entity_poly.type
_entity_poly.pdbx_seq_one_letter_code
_entity_poly.pdbx_strand_id
1 'polypeptide(L)'
;MKTINSLCQAETTAGSKAMTVWSAQHDALALTGFNLGDPVLCTRNMWDRGLQNGSLGTIVEVEDGPQHPRDDEDCEAERPLAWVLWDDGIRRPVVEDMLDDLELGYAITVHKAQGSQWPRVIVPLTGHRLLDRTLIYTAVTRAQKQVLIVGDEAAAKAAVESPPRVQSRQVALDLLIRSALDSRD
;
A
#
# COMPACT_ATOMS: atom_id res chain seq x y z
N MET A 1 -7.76 5.32 6.36
CA MET A 1 -6.52 4.53 6.12
C MET A 1 -5.38 5.08 6.97
N LYS A 2 -4.97 6.35 6.78
CA LYS A 2 -3.91 6.99 7.61
C LYS A 2 -4.09 6.76 9.12
N THR A 3 -5.30 6.91 9.64
CA THR A 3 -5.60 6.65 11.07
C THR A 3 -5.33 5.21 11.51
N ILE A 4 -5.72 4.20 10.71
CA ILE A 4 -5.47 2.79 11.06
C ILE A 4 -3.97 2.53 11.06
N ASN A 5 -3.26 3.00 10.04
CA ASN A 5 -1.81 2.83 9.94
C ASN A 5 -1.08 3.48 11.12
N SER A 6 -1.43 4.71 11.48
CA SER A 6 -0.82 5.40 12.63
C SER A 6 -1.13 4.71 13.96
N LEU A 7 -2.36 4.21 14.16
CA LEU A 7 -2.71 3.45 15.36
C LEU A 7 -1.96 2.12 15.44
N CYS A 8 -1.86 1.39 14.32
CA CYS A 8 -1.09 0.16 14.28
C CYS A 8 0.38 0.42 14.61
N GLN A 9 1.01 1.38 13.93
CA GLN A 9 2.40 1.77 14.19
C GLN A 9 2.65 2.16 15.65
N ALA A 10 1.73 2.95 16.25
CA ALA A 10 1.84 3.35 17.65
C ALA A 10 1.84 2.16 18.61
N GLU A 11 1.13 1.08 18.29
CA GLU A 11 1.06 -0.13 19.11
C GLU A 11 2.17 -1.13 18.80
N THR A 12 2.66 -1.19 17.56
CA THR A 12 3.61 -2.23 17.11
C THR A 12 5.07 -1.79 17.11
N THR A 13 5.35 -0.53 16.74
CA THR A 13 6.73 -0.07 16.49
C THR A 13 7.08 1.25 17.16
N ALA A 14 6.23 1.82 18.03
CA ALA A 14 6.52 3.10 18.69
C ALA A 14 7.82 3.15 19.50
N GLY A 15 8.28 2.01 20.03
CA GLY A 15 9.56 1.91 20.75
C GLY A 15 10.76 1.54 19.87
N SER A 16 10.55 1.34 18.57
CA SER A 16 11.60 0.93 17.64
C SER A 16 12.39 2.13 17.14
N LYS A 17 13.58 1.86 16.58
CA LYS A 17 14.45 2.90 16.01
C LYS A 17 13.71 3.64 14.88
N ALA A 18 13.57 4.96 15.01
CA ALA A 18 12.93 5.80 14.01
C ALA A 18 13.89 6.12 12.85
N MET A 19 13.37 6.12 11.62
CA MET A 19 14.10 6.53 10.42
C MET A 19 14.08 8.06 10.31
N THR A 20 15.26 8.65 10.22
CA THR A 20 15.47 10.10 10.11
C THR A 20 16.07 10.48 8.77
N VAL A 21 15.81 11.72 8.35
CA VAL A 21 16.36 12.34 7.15
C VAL A 21 16.81 13.76 7.50
N TRP A 22 17.86 14.26 6.89
CA TRP A 22 18.31 15.64 7.10
C TRP A 22 17.39 16.61 6.38
N SER A 23 16.84 17.56 7.12
CA SER A 23 16.02 18.63 6.55
C SER A 23 16.85 19.89 6.39
N ALA A 24 17.29 20.18 5.16
CA ALA A 24 18.03 21.41 4.84
C ALA A 24 17.29 22.71 5.23
N GLN A 25 15.95 22.70 5.24
CA GLN A 25 15.13 23.84 5.64
C GLN A 25 15.21 24.17 7.13
N HIS A 26 15.48 23.18 7.97
CA HIS A 26 15.44 23.29 9.43
C HIS A 26 16.83 23.07 10.07
N ASP A 27 17.85 22.81 9.24
CA ASP A 27 19.23 22.50 9.66
C ASP A 27 19.29 21.43 10.77
N ALA A 28 18.44 20.40 10.64
CA ALA A 28 18.22 19.39 11.66
C ALA A 28 17.74 18.07 11.06
N LEU A 29 17.89 17.00 11.85
CA LEU A 29 17.28 15.70 11.55
C LEU A 29 15.77 15.78 11.75
N ALA A 30 15.03 15.40 10.71
CA ALA A 30 13.59 15.26 10.69
C ALA A 30 13.19 13.78 10.73
N LEU A 31 12.08 13.48 11.40
CA LEU A 31 11.48 12.16 11.38
C LEU A 31 10.78 11.94 10.04
N THR A 32 11.04 10.81 9.40
CA THR A 32 10.35 10.41 8.16
C THR A 32 8.95 9.85 8.42
N GLY A 33 8.65 9.48 9.67
CA GLY A 33 7.41 8.83 10.06
C GLY A 33 7.41 7.31 9.90
N PHE A 34 8.56 6.69 9.61
CA PHE A 34 8.75 5.25 9.60
C PHE A 34 9.72 4.80 10.71
N ASN A 35 9.50 3.60 11.21
CA ASN A 35 10.29 2.95 12.25
C ASN A 35 10.79 1.59 11.76
N LEU A 36 11.88 1.12 12.38
CA LEU A 36 12.32 -0.25 12.23
C LEU A 36 11.17 -1.23 12.53
N GLY A 37 10.97 -2.19 11.64
CA GLY A 37 9.88 -3.17 11.72
C GLY A 37 8.57 -2.73 11.05
N ASP A 38 8.46 -1.49 10.57
CA ASP A 38 7.23 -1.08 9.90
C ASP A 38 7.03 -1.80 8.56
N PRO A 39 5.81 -2.28 8.27
CA PRO A 39 5.43 -2.60 6.92
C PRO A 39 5.31 -1.32 6.10
N VAL A 40 5.82 -1.35 4.88
CA VAL A 40 5.77 -0.26 3.91
C VAL A 40 5.10 -0.72 2.62
N LEU A 41 4.48 0.23 1.93
CA LEU A 41 3.77 0.04 0.69
C LEU A 41 4.31 1.04 -0.34
N CYS A 42 4.74 0.53 -1.49
CA CYS A 42 5.14 1.36 -2.62
C CYS A 42 3.90 1.87 -3.36
N THR A 43 3.83 3.17 -3.60
CA THR A 43 2.66 3.84 -4.21
C THR A 43 2.86 4.26 -5.67
N ARG A 44 4.08 4.13 -6.18
CA ARG A 44 4.45 4.46 -7.56
C ARG A 44 5.37 3.37 -8.13
N ASN A 45 5.35 3.17 -9.44
CA ASN A 45 6.30 2.25 -10.09
C ASN A 45 7.70 2.86 -10.10
N MET A 46 8.68 2.13 -9.58
CA MET A 46 10.11 2.46 -9.63
C MET A 46 10.85 1.32 -10.32
N TRP A 47 10.82 1.35 -11.66
CA TRP A 47 11.31 0.24 -12.50
C TRP A 47 12.81 -0.01 -12.36
N ASP A 48 13.57 1.07 -12.19
CA ASP A 48 15.00 1.08 -11.90
C ASP A 48 15.35 0.34 -10.59
N ARG A 49 14.46 0.42 -9.60
CA ARG A 49 14.58 -0.30 -8.32
C ARG A 49 13.87 -1.66 -8.31
N GLY A 50 13.15 -2.00 -9.38
CA GLY A 50 12.34 -3.22 -9.48
C GLY A 50 11.10 -3.23 -8.57
N LEU A 51 10.57 -2.06 -8.22
CA LEU A 51 9.38 -1.93 -7.39
C LEU A 51 8.16 -1.48 -8.21
N GLN A 52 7.00 -2.03 -7.88
CA GLN A 52 5.74 -1.69 -8.53
C GLN A 52 4.78 -1.07 -7.52
N ASN A 53 3.84 -0.26 -8.00
CA ASN A 53 2.76 0.24 -7.18
C ASN A 53 1.95 -0.94 -6.61
N GLY A 54 1.90 -1.04 -5.29
CA GLY A 54 1.31 -2.18 -4.58
C GLY A 54 2.32 -3.12 -3.93
N SER A 55 3.62 -3.04 -4.28
CA SER A 55 4.66 -3.82 -3.61
C SER A 55 4.68 -3.52 -2.12
N LEU A 56 4.70 -4.58 -1.31
CA LEU A 56 4.77 -4.50 0.14
C LEU A 56 6.16 -4.90 0.61
N GLY A 57 6.62 -4.31 1.70
CA GLY A 57 7.87 -4.68 2.34
C GLY A 57 7.84 -4.44 3.83
N THR A 58 8.91 -4.81 4.51
CA THR A 58 9.13 -4.53 5.93
C THR A 58 10.49 -3.89 6.12
N ILE A 59 10.56 -2.80 6.88
CA ILE A 59 11.82 -2.17 7.25
C ILE A 59 12.56 -3.10 8.20
N VAL A 60 13.69 -3.65 7.74
CA VAL A 60 14.51 -4.61 8.48
C VAL A 60 15.75 -3.98 9.10
N GLU A 61 16.13 -2.80 8.64
CA GLU A 61 17.29 -2.07 9.15
C GLU A 61 17.10 -0.57 8.92
N VAL A 62 17.51 0.25 9.88
CA VAL A 62 17.50 1.72 9.81
C VAL A 62 18.92 2.17 10.07
N GLU A 63 19.49 2.99 9.20
CA GLU A 63 20.87 3.47 9.33
C GLU A 63 20.99 4.56 10.41
N ASP A 64 22.14 4.63 11.09
CA ASP A 64 22.46 5.70 12.04
C ASP A 64 23.26 6.79 11.33
N GLY A 65 22.77 8.04 11.34
CA GLY A 65 23.65 9.19 11.17
C GLY A 65 23.12 10.35 10.34
N PRO A 66 23.71 11.54 10.51
CA PRO A 66 23.33 12.76 9.81
C PRO A 66 23.72 12.73 8.32
N GLN A 67 22.82 13.21 7.46
CA GLN A 67 23.15 13.60 6.08
C GLN A 67 23.52 15.09 6.08
N HIS A 68 24.60 15.51 6.75
CA HIS A 68 25.09 16.86 6.48
C HIS A 68 25.79 16.83 5.12
N PRO A 69 25.42 17.68 4.14
CA PRO A 69 26.10 17.76 2.83
C PRO A 69 27.58 18.20 2.89
N ARG A 70 28.17 18.34 4.09
CA ARG A 70 29.55 18.82 4.29
C ARG A 70 30.49 17.75 4.85
N ASP A 71 29.98 16.57 5.19
CA ASP A 71 30.83 15.53 5.79
C ASP A 71 31.53 14.64 4.76
N ASP A 72 31.16 14.71 3.47
CA ASP A 72 31.88 14.04 2.38
C ASP A 72 31.69 14.82 1.05
N GLU A 73 32.64 15.69 0.68
CA GLU A 73 32.66 16.35 -0.65
C GLU A 73 32.91 15.35 -1.81
N ASP A 74 33.21 14.08 -1.51
CA ASP A 74 33.65 13.06 -2.48
C ASP A 74 32.68 11.86 -2.66
N CYS A 75 31.50 11.85 -2.02
CA CYS A 75 30.55 10.73 -2.14
C CYS A 75 29.33 11.09 -3.00
N GLU A 76 29.40 10.84 -4.32
CA GLU A 76 28.24 10.92 -5.23
C GLU A 76 27.21 9.79 -5.06
N ALA A 77 27.46 8.83 -4.16
CA ALA A 77 26.56 7.70 -3.94
C ALA A 77 25.41 8.08 -2.99
N GLU A 78 24.15 7.95 -3.46
CA GLU A 78 22.95 8.01 -2.62
C GLU A 78 23.08 7.03 -1.45
N ARG A 79 23.25 7.54 -0.23
CA ARG A 79 23.34 6.70 0.96
C ARG A 79 21.96 6.20 1.38
N PRO A 80 21.82 4.90 1.71
CA PRO A 80 20.55 4.36 2.20
C PRO A 80 20.18 4.97 3.55
N LEU A 81 18.90 5.30 3.73
CA LEU A 81 18.29 5.66 5.00
C LEU A 81 17.90 4.42 5.80
N ALA A 82 17.44 3.40 5.09
CA ALA A 82 16.98 2.14 5.64
C ALA A 82 17.07 1.03 4.61
N TRP A 83 16.87 -0.20 5.06
CA TRP A 83 16.73 -1.37 4.19
C TRP A 83 15.37 -2.02 4.39
N VAL A 84 14.71 -2.30 3.28
CA VAL A 84 13.40 -2.95 3.25
C VAL A 84 13.54 -4.33 2.62
N LEU A 85 13.02 -5.35 3.32
CA LEU A 85 12.78 -6.66 2.75
C LEU A 85 11.41 -6.65 2.07
N TRP A 86 11.40 -6.75 0.75
CA TRP A 86 10.17 -6.70 -0.05
C TRP A 86 9.50 -8.07 -0.16
N ASP A 87 8.26 -8.07 -0.62
CA ASP A 87 7.40 -9.26 -0.81
C ASP A 87 7.93 -10.26 -1.85
N ASP A 88 8.80 -9.81 -2.75
CA ASP A 88 9.58 -10.66 -3.66
C ASP A 88 10.79 -11.34 -2.99
N GLY A 89 11.02 -11.08 -1.70
CA GLY A 89 12.12 -11.63 -0.91
C GLY A 89 13.46 -10.93 -1.11
N ILE A 90 13.51 -9.83 -1.88
CA ILE A 90 14.74 -9.09 -2.16
C ILE A 90 14.85 -7.92 -1.19
N ARG A 91 16.01 -7.79 -0.56
CA ARG A 91 16.36 -6.64 0.29
C ARG A 91 16.86 -5.49 -0.58
N ARG A 92 16.25 -4.31 -0.47
CA ARG A 92 16.63 -3.10 -1.22
C ARG A 92 16.80 -1.89 -0.30
N PRO A 93 17.73 -0.97 -0.63
CA PRO A 93 17.88 0.28 0.12
C PRO A 93 16.68 1.21 -0.15
N VAL A 94 16.29 1.96 0.87
CA VAL A 94 15.41 3.12 0.77
C VAL A 94 16.28 4.37 0.89
N VAL A 95 16.14 5.26 -0.07
CA VAL A 95 16.85 6.55 -0.17
C VAL A 95 15.85 7.69 -0.10
N GLU A 96 16.33 8.93 0.02
CA GLU A 96 15.49 10.11 0.29
C GLU A 96 14.44 10.38 -0.81
N ASP A 97 14.79 10.21 -2.08
CA ASP A 97 13.89 10.38 -3.23
C ASP A 97 12.70 9.41 -3.24
N MET A 98 12.83 8.27 -2.55
CA MET A 98 11.78 7.26 -2.44
C MET A 98 10.75 7.60 -1.36
N LEU A 99 11.05 8.50 -0.41
CA LEU A 99 10.21 8.73 0.77
C LEU A 99 8.80 9.19 0.40
N ASP A 100 8.68 10.04 -0.62
CA ASP A 100 7.39 10.55 -1.11
C ASP A 100 6.49 9.47 -1.74
N ASP A 101 7.07 8.32 -2.08
CA ASP A 101 6.40 7.19 -2.72
C ASP A 101 6.15 6.00 -1.80
N LEU A 102 6.53 6.12 -0.53
CA LEU A 102 6.29 5.12 0.48
C LEU A 102 5.16 5.56 1.41
N GLU A 103 4.27 4.61 1.71
CA GLU A 103 3.26 4.74 2.76
C GLU A 103 3.39 3.59 3.75
N LEU A 104 2.89 3.76 4.98
CA LEU A 104 2.75 2.64 5.92
C LEU A 104 1.81 1.57 5.35
N GLY A 105 2.23 0.31 5.46
CA GLY A 105 1.59 -0.87 4.90
C GLY A 105 0.71 -1.67 5.85
N TYR A 106 0.45 -1.19 7.09
CA TYR A 106 -0.34 -1.92 8.09
C TYR A 106 -1.78 -2.22 7.61
N ALA A 107 -2.38 -1.27 6.92
CA ALA A 107 -3.69 -1.37 6.30
C ALA A 107 -3.65 -0.78 4.89
N ILE A 108 -4.04 -1.59 3.91
CA ILE A 108 -4.11 -1.22 2.51
C ILE A 108 -5.56 -1.20 2.02
N THR A 109 -5.82 -0.55 0.89
CA THR A 109 -7.15 -0.62 0.28
C THR A 109 -7.34 -1.97 -0.44
N VAL A 110 -8.59 -2.39 -0.60
CA VAL A 110 -8.93 -3.60 -1.38
C VAL A 110 -8.37 -3.53 -2.81
N HIS A 111 -8.34 -2.34 -3.41
CA HIS A 111 -7.76 -2.13 -4.74
C HIS A 111 -6.26 -2.38 -4.77
N LYS A 112 -5.51 -1.86 -3.77
CA LYS A 112 -4.07 -2.10 -3.63
C LYS A 112 -3.74 -3.54 -3.24
N ALA A 113 -4.72 -4.30 -2.73
CA ALA A 113 -4.58 -5.72 -2.39
C ALA A 113 -4.86 -6.69 -3.55
N GLN A 114 -5.20 -6.18 -4.75
CA GLN A 114 -5.57 -7.03 -5.88
C GLN A 114 -4.39 -7.89 -6.34
N GLY A 115 -4.63 -9.20 -6.48
CA GLY A 115 -3.59 -10.18 -6.84
C GLY A 115 -2.88 -10.79 -5.63
N SER A 116 -2.87 -10.11 -4.49
CA SER A 116 -2.23 -10.59 -3.25
C SER A 116 -3.19 -11.42 -2.39
N GLN A 117 -2.66 -12.33 -1.57
CA GLN A 117 -3.44 -13.14 -0.64
C GLN A 117 -2.70 -13.33 0.69
N TRP A 118 -3.47 -13.41 1.78
CA TRP A 118 -2.94 -13.62 3.12
C TRP A 118 -3.70 -14.72 3.86
N PRO A 119 -3.07 -15.45 4.80
CA PRO A 119 -3.74 -16.46 5.60
C PRO A 119 -5.00 -15.94 6.31
N ARG A 120 -4.93 -14.72 6.85
CA ARG A 120 -6.04 -14.07 7.56
C ARG A 120 -6.16 -12.62 7.09
N VAL A 121 -7.39 -12.15 6.86
CA VAL A 121 -7.67 -10.77 6.46
C VAL A 121 -8.73 -10.18 7.39
N ILE A 122 -8.47 -8.97 7.88
CA ILE A 122 -9.44 -8.17 8.62
C ILE A 122 -9.99 -7.09 7.68
N VAL A 123 -11.30 -7.04 7.51
CA VAL A 123 -12.00 -6.11 6.63
C VAL A 123 -12.79 -5.13 7.49
N PRO A 124 -12.27 -3.91 7.72
CA PRO A 124 -13.06 -2.85 8.34
C PRO A 124 -14.13 -2.39 7.36
N LEU A 125 -15.40 -2.54 7.73
CA LEU A 125 -16.55 -2.21 6.91
C LEU A 125 -17.41 -1.17 7.62
N THR A 126 -17.42 0.05 7.06
CA THR A 126 -18.33 1.12 7.49
C THR A 126 -19.32 1.42 6.37
N GLY A 127 -20.52 1.88 6.74
CA GLY A 127 -21.55 2.28 5.78
C GLY A 127 -21.03 3.43 4.89
N HIS A 128 -20.56 3.10 3.68
CA HIS A 128 -20.02 4.07 2.74
C HIS A 128 -20.70 3.93 1.38
N ARG A 129 -20.84 5.04 0.66
CA ARG A 129 -21.46 5.10 -0.67
C ARG A 129 -20.71 4.33 -1.75
N LEU A 130 -19.57 3.72 -1.46
CA LEU A 130 -18.79 2.89 -2.39
C LEU A 130 -18.86 1.40 -2.04
N LEU A 131 -19.51 1.04 -0.93
CA LEU A 131 -19.68 -0.34 -0.54
C LEU A 131 -20.66 -1.02 -1.50
N ASP A 132 -20.19 -2.08 -2.17
CA ASP A 132 -21.00 -2.94 -3.00
C ASP A 132 -20.57 -4.40 -2.84
N ARG A 133 -21.38 -5.32 -3.39
CA ARG A 133 -21.09 -6.76 -3.36
C ARG A 133 -19.72 -7.11 -3.94
N THR A 134 -19.27 -6.40 -4.98
CA THR A 134 -17.99 -6.66 -5.67
C THR A 134 -16.80 -6.33 -4.78
N LEU A 135 -16.85 -5.21 -4.06
CA LEU A 135 -15.81 -4.80 -3.13
C LEU A 135 -15.69 -5.79 -1.97
N ILE A 136 -16.83 -6.21 -1.39
CA ILE A 136 -16.86 -7.21 -0.31
C ILE A 136 -16.31 -8.55 -0.80
N TYR A 137 -16.77 -9.02 -1.97
CA TYR A 137 -16.28 -10.24 -2.59
C TYR A 137 -14.75 -10.19 -2.81
N THR A 138 -14.26 -9.08 -3.35
CA THR A 138 -12.82 -8.90 -3.61
C THR A 138 -12.02 -8.94 -2.30
N ALA A 139 -12.49 -8.27 -1.25
CA ALA A 139 -11.87 -8.29 0.07
C ALA A 139 -11.86 -9.70 0.70
N VAL A 140 -12.97 -10.43 0.62
CA VAL A 140 -13.11 -11.80 1.13
C VAL A 140 -12.15 -12.75 0.41
N THR A 141 -12.03 -12.65 -0.91
CA THR A 141 -11.13 -13.52 -1.71
C THR A 141 -9.63 -13.22 -1.51
N ARG A 142 -9.28 -12.17 -0.75
CA ARG A 142 -7.88 -11.94 -0.33
C ARG A 142 -7.46 -12.89 0.80
N ALA A 143 -8.41 -13.47 1.55
CA ALA A 143 -8.10 -14.41 2.63
C ALA A 143 -8.00 -15.85 2.13
N GLN A 144 -6.99 -16.58 2.63
CA GLN A 144 -6.82 -18.00 2.34
C GLN A 144 -7.48 -18.91 3.39
N LYS A 145 -7.53 -18.48 4.66
CA LYS A 145 -8.03 -19.31 5.78
C LYS A 145 -9.13 -18.64 6.60
N GLN A 146 -9.04 -17.32 6.83
CA GLN A 146 -9.99 -16.63 7.71
C GLN A 146 -10.24 -15.19 7.27
N VAL A 147 -11.51 -14.78 7.28
CA VAL A 147 -11.92 -13.38 7.15
C VAL A 147 -12.58 -12.94 8.45
N LEU A 148 -12.18 -11.77 8.96
CA LEU A 148 -12.87 -11.08 10.04
C LEU A 148 -13.43 -9.78 9.48
N ILE A 149 -14.75 -9.63 9.47
CA ILE A 149 -15.41 -8.38 9.08
C ILE A 149 -15.71 -7.60 10.35
N VAL A 150 -15.27 -6.35 10.42
CA VAL A 150 -15.43 -5.50 11.61
C VAL A 150 -16.15 -4.22 11.21
N GLY A 151 -17.29 -3.94 11.84
CA GLY A 151 -18.04 -2.71 11.65
C GLY A 151 -19.55 -2.95 11.52
N ASP A 152 -20.18 -2.28 10.55
CA ASP A 152 -21.64 -2.25 10.43
C ASP A 152 -22.20 -3.46 9.68
N GLU A 153 -22.80 -4.40 10.43
CA GLU A 153 -23.43 -5.61 9.90
C GLU A 153 -24.61 -5.30 8.97
N ALA A 154 -25.42 -4.28 9.29
CA ALA A 154 -26.57 -3.92 8.48
C ALA A 154 -26.12 -3.36 7.12
N ALA A 155 -25.08 -2.52 7.11
CA ALA A 155 -24.48 -2.03 5.87
C ALA A 155 -23.86 -3.16 5.05
N ALA A 156 -23.17 -4.11 5.69
CA ALA A 156 -22.62 -5.28 5.02
C ALA A 156 -23.72 -6.11 4.35
N LYS A 157 -24.80 -6.40 5.08
CA LYS A 157 -25.96 -7.15 4.57
C LYS A 157 -26.61 -6.44 3.38
N ALA A 158 -26.89 -5.14 3.51
CA ALA A 158 -27.49 -4.35 2.45
C ALA A 158 -26.63 -4.33 1.16
N ALA A 159 -25.30 -4.22 1.31
CA ALA A 159 -24.38 -4.23 0.18
C ALA A 159 -24.29 -5.60 -0.52
N VAL A 160 -24.41 -6.70 0.24
CA VAL A 160 -24.46 -8.05 -0.32
C VAL A 160 -25.81 -8.31 -0.99
N GLU A 161 -26.92 -7.84 -0.45
CA GLU A 161 -28.26 -8.08 -1.04
C GLU A 161 -28.51 -7.23 -2.30
N SER A 162 -27.92 -6.03 -2.38
CA SER A 162 -28.07 -5.13 -3.53
C SER A 162 -27.40 -5.66 -4.81
N PRO A 163 -27.96 -5.40 -6.00
CA PRO A 163 -27.29 -5.71 -7.28
C PRO A 163 -25.94 -5.00 -7.37
N PRO A 164 -24.87 -5.67 -7.86
CA PRO A 164 -23.57 -5.05 -8.00
C PRO A 164 -23.58 -3.95 -9.06
N ARG A 165 -22.85 -2.85 -8.80
CA ARG A 165 -22.80 -1.68 -9.69
C ARG A 165 -22.30 -1.99 -11.09
N VAL A 166 -21.54 -3.07 -11.25
CA VAL A 166 -21.07 -3.52 -12.56
C VAL A 166 -22.22 -3.79 -13.55
N GLN A 167 -23.41 -4.16 -13.04
CA GLN A 167 -24.58 -4.42 -13.88
C GLN A 167 -25.18 -3.16 -14.51
N SER A 168 -24.86 -1.97 -14.00
CA SER A 168 -25.27 -0.69 -14.61
C SER A 168 -24.20 -0.10 -15.53
N ARG A 169 -23.10 -0.81 -15.80
CA ARG A 169 -22.04 -0.33 -16.69
C ARG A 169 -22.53 -0.32 -18.14
N GLN A 170 -22.63 0.87 -18.72
CA GLN A 170 -22.87 1.03 -20.15
C GLN A 170 -21.55 0.85 -20.91
N VAL A 171 -21.48 -0.19 -21.74
CA VAL A 171 -20.35 -0.50 -22.61
C VAL A 171 -20.89 -0.96 -23.96
N ALA A 172 -20.33 -0.45 -25.06
CA ALA A 172 -20.79 -0.74 -26.43
C ALA A 172 -20.02 -1.91 -27.08
N LEU A 173 -19.23 -2.66 -26.31
CA LEU A 173 -18.37 -3.73 -26.85
C LEU A 173 -19.20 -4.80 -27.55
N ASP A 174 -20.37 -5.15 -26.99
CA ASP A 174 -21.31 -6.11 -27.57
C ASP A 174 -21.86 -5.62 -28.92
N LEU A 175 -22.21 -4.33 -29.02
CA LEU A 175 -22.66 -3.70 -30.27
C LEU A 175 -21.56 -3.71 -31.34
N LEU A 176 -20.32 -3.39 -30.94
CA LEU A 176 -19.17 -3.40 -31.84
C LEU A 176 -18.84 -4.80 -32.35
N ILE A 177 -18.90 -5.81 -31.48
CA ILE A 177 -18.67 -7.21 -31.88
C ILE A 177 -19.75 -7.67 -32.88
N ARG A 178 -21.03 -7.37 -32.61
CA ARG A 178 -22.13 -7.71 -33.51
C ARG A 178 -21.97 -7.05 -34.87
N SER A 179 -21.71 -5.75 -34.92
CA SER A 179 -21.49 -5.02 -36.17
C SER A 179 -20.29 -5.56 -36.98
N ALA A 180 -19.23 -6.03 -36.32
CA ALA A 180 -18.07 -6.61 -36.99
C ALA A 180 -18.31 -8.02 -37.53
N LEU A 181 -19.24 -8.77 -36.94
CA LEU A 181 -19.67 -10.08 -37.44
C LEU A 181 -20.64 -9.91 -38.61
N ASP A 182 -21.59 -8.99 -38.50
CA ASP A 182 -22.61 -8.72 -39.54
C ASP A 182 -22.03 -8.09 -40.82
N SER A 183 -20.82 -7.53 -40.77
CA SER A 183 -20.12 -6.93 -41.93
C SER A 183 -19.17 -7.90 -42.64
N ARG A 184 -19.10 -9.16 -42.21
CA ARG A 184 -18.27 -10.23 -42.81
C ARG A 184 -19.04 -11.22 -43.67
N ASP A 185 -20.37 -11.11 -43.71
CA ASP A 185 -21.28 -11.79 -44.65
C ASP A 185 -21.67 -10.84 -45.80
#